data_AF-A0A0C9ZSN3-F1
#
_entry.id   AF-A0A0C9ZSN3-F1
#
_cell.length_a   1.000
_cell.length_b   1.000
_cell.length_c   1.000
_cell.angle_alpha   90.00
_cell.angle_beta   90.00
_cell.angle_gamma   90.00
#
_symmetry.space_group_name_H-M   'P 1'
#
loop_
_entity.id
_entity.type
_entity.pdbx_description
1 polymer ?
#
loop_
_entity_poly.entity_id
_entity_poly.type
_entity_poly.pdbx_seq_one_letter_code
_entity_poly.pdbx_strand_id
1 'polypeptide(L)'
;PVPDMPEECYNVGKSQHRPIDITSLIRKHSGDPALQDFIPKLKNHLLPCVREMHVLASKPTSSQPLWGLEASYSTSEAAADHLLFKGNCIYQHCVLQVNYTTYDVKCGQDIFNPTPENVDKLEDAYERHHHFCYACIIGIYHANVQYIGLGFTNYLPH
;
A
#
# COMPACT_ATOMS: atom_id res chain seq x y z
N PRO A 1 4.94 13.97 -12.83
CA PRO A 1 6.26 13.30 -12.81
C PRO A 1 6.51 12.68 -11.43
N VAL A 2 6.91 11.42 -11.38
CA VAL A 2 7.29 10.73 -10.14
C VAL A 2 8.72 11.19 -9.79
N PRO A 3 9.01 11.76 -8.60
CA PRO A 3 10.33 12.32 -8.29
C PRO A 3 11.36 11.22 -7.99
N ASP A 4 12.31 10.95 -8.87
CA ASP A 4 13.30 9.86 -8.66
C ASP A 4 14.18 10.13 -7.42
N MET A 5 13.90 9.41 -6.32
CA MET A 5 14.61 9.51 -5.03
C MET A 5 15.17 8.12 -4.71
N PRO A 6 16.47 7.86 -4.99
CA PRO A 6 17.06 6.52 -4.88
C PRO A 6 17.16 6.00 -3.43
N GLU A 7 16.95 6.88 -2.44
CA GLU A 7 16.94 6.52 -1.01
C GLU A 7 15.59 5.94 -0.55
N GLU A 8 14.51 6.14 -1.31
CA GLU A 8 13.18 5.57 -1.04
C GLU A 8 13.08 4.17 -1.66
N CYS A 9 12.54 3.18 -0.91
CA CYS A 9 12.37 1.81 -1.43
C CYS A 9 11.40 1.73 -2.61
N TYR A 10 10.46 2.67 -2.70
CA TYR A 10 9.49 2.75 -3.79
C TYR A 10 8.99 4.19 -3.96
N ASN A 11 8.45 4.48 -5.13
CA ASN A 11 7.84 5.75 -5.44
C ASN A 11 6.54 5.60 -6.21
N VAL A 12 5.53 6.35 -5.75
CA VAL A 12 4.22 6.48 -6.36
C VAL A 12 3.87 7.95 -6.44
N GLY A 13 3.18 8.36 -7.50
CA GLY A 13 2.72 9.74 -7.64
C GLY A 13 1.94 10.22 -6.41
N LYS A 14 2.15 11.49 -6.00
CA LYS A 14 1.41 12.11 -4.88
C LYS A 14 0.17 12.89 -5.33
N SER A 15 -0.13 12.86 -6.64
CA SER A 15 -1.28 13.56 -7.23
C SER A 15 -2.60 12.94 -6.79
N GLN A 16 -3.56 13.79 -6.47
CA GLN A 16 -4.91 13.42 -6.05
C GLN A 16 -5.95 13.53 -7.19
N HIS A 17 -5.50 13.61 -8.45
CA HIS A 17 -6.36 13.91 -9.61
C HIS A 17 -7.35 12.79 -9.97
N ARG A 18 -7.15 11.56 -9.51
CA ARG A 18 -8.04 10.42 -9.78
C ARG A 18 -8.62 9.86 -8.47
N PRO A 19 -9.47 10.62 -7.77
CA PRO A 19 -10.11 10.14 -6.55
C PRO A 19 -11.16 9.07 -6.88
N ILE A 20 -11.19 8.03 -6.06
CA ILE A 20 -12.18 6.97 -6.07
C ILE A 20 -12.74 6.90 -4.65
N ASP A 21 -14.03 7.19 -4.52
CA ASP A 21 -14.75 6.98 -3.27
C ASP A 21 -14.85 5.47 -2.98
N ILE A 22 -14.34 5.06 -1.82
CA ILE A 22 -14.19 3.65 -1.45
C ILE A 22 -15.56 2.97 -1.36
N THR A 23 -16.55 3.64 -0.78
CA THR A 23 -17.90 3.10 -0.64
C THR A 23 -18.56 2.90 -2.00
N SER A 24 -18.38 3.86 -2.92
CA SER A 24 -18.89 3.76 -4.29
C SER A 24 -18.21 2.64 -5.08
N LEU A 25 -16.90 2.42 -4.87
CA LEU A 25 -16.16 1.31 -5.47
C LEU A 25 -16.76 -0.04 -5.02
N ILE A 26 -16.89 -0.26 -3.71
CA ILE A 26 -17.44 -1.50 -3.15
C ILE A 26 -18.87 -1.73 -3.65
N ARG A 27 -19.70 -0.68 -3.68
CA ARG A 27 -21.07 -0.78 -4.16
C ARG A 27 -21.15 -1.12 -5.65
N LYS A 28 -20.27 -0.54 -6.47
CA LYS A 28 -20.23 -0.79 -7.92
C LYS A 28 -19.84 -2.24 -8.23
N HIS A 29 -18.97 -2.82 -7.40
CA HIS A 29 -18.47 -4.18 -7.55
C HIS A 29 -19.09 -5.10 -6.49
N SER A 30 -20.39 -4.92 -6.21
CA SER A 30 -21.10 -5.76 -5.24
C SER A 30 -21.11 -7.22 -5.71
N GLY A 31 -20.71 -8.12 -4.82
CA GLY A 31 -20.57 -9.55 -5.12
C GLY A 31 -19.18 -10.00 -5.55
N ASP A 32 -18.23 -9.07 -5.76
CA ASP A 32 -16.82 -9.42 -5.97
C ASP A 32 -16.20 -9.98 -4.66
N PRO A 33 -15.74 -11.24 -4.65
CA PRO A 33 -15.10 -11.84 -3.47
C PRO A 33 -13.87 -11.06 -2.98
N ALA A 34 -13.14 -10.39 -3.88
CA ALA A 34 -11.94 -9.62 -3.53
C ALA A 34 -12.28 -8.36 -2.71
N LEU A 35 -13.50 -7.84 -2.85
CA LEU A 35 -13.96 -6.63 -2.16
C LEU A 35 -14.83 -6.93 -0.93
N GLN A 36 -15.04 -8.20 -0.59
CA GLN A 36 -15.67 -8.58 0.67
C GLN A 36 -14.79 -8.16 1.85
N ASP A 37 -15.40 -7.45 2.81
CA ASP A 37 -14.70 -6.89 3.98
C ASP A 37 -13.49 -6.02 3.61
N PHE A 38 -13.55 -5.34 2.46
CA PHE A 38 -12.41 -4.59 1.92
C PHE A 38 -11.91 -3.52 2.89
N ILE A 39 -12.81 -2.68 3.42
CA ILE A 39 -12.44 -1.59 4.34
C ILE A 39 -11.77 -2.10 5.62
N PRO A 40 -12.36 -3.06 6.38
CA PRO A 40 -11.70 -3.56 7.58
C PRO A 40 -10.39 -4.27 7.27
N LYS A 41 -10.31 -5.07 6.20
CA LYS A 41 -9.04 -5.69 5.75
C LYS A 41 -7.97 -4.65 5.43
N LEU A 42 -8.34 -3.60 4.69
CA LEU A 42 -7.43 -2.51 4.34
C LEU A 42 -6.94 -1.75 5.59
N LYS A 43 -7.84 -1.42 6.52
CA LYS A 43 -7.47 -0.77 7.78
C LYS A 43 -6.51 -1.64 8.60
N ASN A 44 -6.80 -2.94 8.73
CA ASN A 44 -5.94 -3.86 9.47
C ASN A 44 -4.55 -4.01 8.82
N HIS A 45 -4.47 -3.96 7.49
CA HIS A 45 -3.21 -3.99 6.78
C HIS A 45 -2.39 -2.70 6.98
N LEU A 46 -3.04 -1.54 6.99
CA LEU A 46 -2.35 -0.24 7.10
C LEU A 46 -1.96 0.13 8.54
N LEU A 47 -2.64 -0.43 9.54
CA LEU A 47 -2.45 -0.02 10.93
C LEU A 47 -1.03 -0.28 11.48
N PRO A 48 -0.41 -1.46 11.27
CA PRO A 48 0.98 -1.68 11.70
C PRO A 48 1.93 -0.65 11.09
N CYS A 49 1.79 -0.39 9.79
CA CYS A 49 2.58 0.61 9.06
C CYS A 49 2.51 1.99 9.72
N VAL A 50 1.30 2.50 9.95
CA VAL A 50 1.12 3.85 10.48
C VAL A 50 1.64 3.96 11.92
N ARG A 51 1.49 2.89 12.72
CA ARG A 51 2.05 2.84 14.09
C ARG A 51 3.57 2.87 14.07
N GLU A 52 4.22 2.11 13.19
CA GLU A 52 5.67 2.15 13.05
C GLU A 52 6.17 3.53 12.62
N MET A 53 5.49 4.18 11.68
CA MET A 53 5.83 5.56 11.28
C MET A 53 5.74 6.54 12.47
N HIS A 54 4.73 6.40 13.34
CA HIS A 54 4.61 7.21 14.56
C HIS A 54 5.74 6.91 15.58
N VAL A 55 6.13 5.64 15.74
CA VAL A 55 7.25 5.27 16.61
C VAL A 55 8.57 5.83 16.08
N LEU A 56 8.83 5.74 14.78
CA LEU A 56 10.04 6.27 14.15
C LEU A 56 10.09 7.81 14.19
N ALA A 57 8.96 8.48 14.01
CA ALA A 57 8.87 9.93 14.13
C ALA A 57 9.16 10.43 15.56
N SER A 58 8.85 9.62 16.58
CA SER A 58 9.14 9.95 17.99
C SER A 58 10.54 9.53 18.45
N LYS A 59 11.19 8.58 17.74
CA LYS A 59 12.58 8.14 18.00
C LYS A 59 13.29 7.83 16.66
N PRO A 60 14.11 8.76 16.13
CA PRO A 60 14.79 8.54 14.86
C PRO A 60 15.92 7.52 15.07
N THR A 61 15.66 6.25 14.78
CA THR A 61 16.70 5.23 14.66
C THR A 61 16.90 4.90 13.18
N SER A 62 18.15 4.83 12.74
CA SER A 62 18.64 4.80 11.35
C SER A 62 18.25 3.56 10.52
N SER A 63 17.33 2.73 10.98
CA SER A 63 16.91 1.52 10.27
C SER A 63 15.69 1.82 9.40
N GLN A 64 15.88 1.76 8.07
CA GLN A 64 14.78 1.82 7.10
C GLN A 64 13.77 0.68 7.37
N PRO A 65 12.47 0.93 7.23
CA PRO A 65 11.45 -0.07 7.49
C PRO A 65 11.48 -1.17 6.41
N LEU A 66 11.65 -2.42 6.85
CA LEU A 66 11.51 -3.58 5.96
C LEU A 66 10.02 -3.86 5.76
N TRP A 67 9.46 -3.27 4.70
CA TRP A 67 8.08 -3.49 4.30
C TRP A 67 7.89 -4.93 3.80
N GLY A 68 6.98 -5.69 4.41
CA GLY A 68 6.32 -6.78 3.68
C GLY A 68 6.45 -8.22 4.17
N LEU A 69 6.85 -8.52 5.41
CA LEU A 69 6.67 -9.89 5.92
C LEU A 69 6.45 -9.95 7.44
N GLU A 70 5.35 -10.60 7.81
CA GLU A 70 4.90 -10.96 9.18
C GLU A 70 4.39 -9.83 10.10
N ALA A 71 3.38 -9.05 9.66
CA ALA A 71 2.43 -8.49 10.61
C ALA A 71 1.34 -9.54 10.86
N SER A 72 1.51 -10.38 11.88
CA SER A 72 0.48 -11.33 12.30
C SER A 72 -0.82 -10.56 12.59
N TYR A 73 -1.88 -10.87 11.83
CA TYR A 73 -3.15 -10.14 11.77
C TYR A 73 -4.01 -10.35 13.04
N SER A 74 -3.47 -10.09 14.22
CA SER A 74 -4.25 -10.03 15.45
C SER A 74 -4.40 -8.58 15.89
N THR A 75 -5.12 -7.81 15.08
CA THR A 75 -5.57 -6.48 15.51
C THR A 75 -7.06 -6.55 15.82
N SER A 76 -7.43 -6.21 17.06
CA SER A 76 -8.83 -6.10 17.50
C SER A 76 -9.60 -5.11 16.61
N GLU A 77 -10.89 -5.40 16.32
CA GLU A 77 -11.79 -4.52 15.56
C GLU A 77 -11.78 -3.07 16.06
N ALA A 78 -11.65 -2.87 17.37
CA ALA A 78 -11.58 -1.54 17.99
C ALA A 78 -10.39 -0.69 17.49
N ALA A 79 -9.30 -1.32 17.03
CA ALA A 79 -8.13 -0.62 16.55
C ALA A 79 -8.23 -0.24 15.05
N ALA A 80 -9.13 -0.86 14.27
CA ALA A 80 -9.41 -0.46 12.90
C ALA A 80 -10.14 0.89 12.84
N ASP A 81 -10.93 1.21 13.87
CA ASP A 81 -11.58 2.52 14.02
C ASP A 81 -10.58 3.66 14.24
N HIS A 82 -9.35 3.34 14.59
CA HIS A 82 -8.30 4.33 14.79
C HIS A 82 -7.72 4.86 13.47
N LEU A 83 -8.13 4.36 12.30
CA LEU A 83 -7.71 4.87 11.00
C LEU A 83 -8.87 5.49 10.24
N LEU A 84 -8.65 6.72 9.77
CA LEU A 84 -9.57 7.48 8.93
C LEU A 84 -8.97 7.72 7.55
N PHE A 85 -9.74 7.44 6.50
CA PHE A 85 -9.40 7.81 5.13
C PHE A 85 -9.90 9.23 4.85
N LYS A 86 -8.99 10.12 4.46
CA LYS A 86 -9.36 11.51 4.13
C LYS A 86 -10.36 11.52 2.98
N GLY A 87 -11.56 12.01 3.25
CA GLY A 87 -12.65 12.12 2.27
C GLY A 87 -13.21 10.77 1.80
N ASN A 88 -12.94 9.66 2.51
CA ASN A 88 -13.34 8.31 2.08
C ASN A 88 -12.80 7.93 0.69
N CYS A 89 -11.67 8.53 0.28
CA CYS A 89 -11.11 8.38 -1.05
C CYS A 89 -9.77 7.64 -1.04
N ILE A 90 -9.60 6.77 -2.03
CA ILE A 90 -8.29 6.33 -2.53
C ILE A 90 -8.04 6.98 -3.89
N TYR A 91 -6.78 7.09 -4.28
CA TYR A 91 -6.41 7.76 -5.53
C TYR A 91 -5.60 6.81 -6.39
N GLN A 92 -6.07 6.60 -7.62
CA GLN A 92 -5.48 5.65 -8.54
C GLN A 92 -4.27 6.23 -9.28
N HIS A 93 -3.24 5.40 -9.45
CA HIS A 93 -2.03 5.71 -10.21
C HIS A 93 -1.75 4.67 -11.27
N CYS A 94 -1.04 5.10 -12.31
CA CYS A 94 -0.61 4.22 -13.39
C CYS A 94 0.82 3.69 -13.21
N VAL A 95 1.64 4.32 -12.37
CA VAL A 95 3.08 3.99 -12.30
C VAL A 95 3.51 3.83 -10.84
N LEU A 96 4.19 2.71 -10.57
CA LEU A 96 4.92 2.42 -9.33
C LEU A 96 6.37 2.16 -9.73
N GLN A 97 7.30 2.84 -9.08
CA GLN A 97 8.73 2.60 -9.21
C GLN A 97 9.22 1.92 -7.95
N VAL A 98 9.96 0.82 -8.05
CA VAL A 98 10.54 0.12 -6.89
C VAL A 98 12.05 0.09 -7.07
N ASN A 99 12.76 0.62 -6.08
CA ASN A 99 14.21 0.59 -6.05
C ASN A 99 14.66 -0.68 -5.32
N TYR A 100 15.60 -1.41 -5.91
CA TYR A 100 16.12 -2.64 -5.33
C TYR A 100 17.64 -2.70 -5.48
N THR A 101 18.28 -3.37 -4.54
CA THR A 101 19.73 -3.58 -4.58
C THR A 101 20.02 -4.83 -5.38
N THR A 102 20.78 -4.69 -6.45
CA THR A 102 21.28 -5.83 -7.23
C THR A 102 22.40 -6.55 -6.48
N TYR A 103 22.71 -7.79 -6.86
CA TYR A 103 23.77 -8.58 -6.22
C TYR A 103 25.15 -7.92 -6.23
N ASP A 104 25.43 -7.06 -7.21
CA ASP A 104 26.66 -6.26 -7.31
C ASP A 104 26.60 -4.94 -6.51
N VAL A 105 25.65 -4.83 -5.57
CA VAL A 105 25.45 -3.69 -4.66
C VAL A 105 25.18 -2.38 -5.43
N LYS A 106 24.62 -2.49 -6.64
CA LYS A 106 24.13 -1.33 -7.39
C LYS A 106 22.65 -1.11 -7.08
N CYS A 107 22.22 0.13 -7.28
CA CYS A 107 20.80 0.48 -7.24
C CYS A 107 20.18 0.20 -8.61
N GLY A 108 19.21 -0.72 -8.65
CA GLY A 108 18.33 -0.98 -9.78
C GLY A 108 16.94 -0.41 -9.51
N GLN A 109 16.16 -0.19 -10.57
CA GLN A 109 14.79 0.29 -10.47
C GLN A 109 13.87 -0.48 -11.41
N ASP A 110 12.78 -1.01 -10.88
CA ASP A 110 11.70 -1.63 -11.64
C ASP A 110 10.51 -0.67 -11.74
N ILE A 111 9.93 -0.57 -12.94
CA ILE A 111 8.78 0.29 -13.21
C ILE A 111 7.58 -0.60 -13.54
N PHE A 112 6.59 -0.56 -12.65
CA PHE A 112 5.32 -1.26 -12.83
C PHE A 112 4.27 -0.30 -13.40
N ASN A 113 3.70 -0.67 -14.56
CA ASN A 113 2.60 0.04 -15.19
C ASN A 113 1.45 -0.95 -15.49
N PRO A 114 0.54 -1.15 -14.52
CA PRO A 114 -0.62 -2.02 -14.68
C PRO A 114 -1.65 -1.33 -15.58
N THR A 115 -1.42 -1.39 -16.89
CA THR A 115 -2.46 -1.13 -17.90
C THR A 115 -3.32 -2.39 -18.08
N PRO A 116 -4.61 -2.24 -18.39
CA PRO A 116 -5.51 -3.39 -18.57
C PRO A 116 -5.00 -4.41 -19.60
N GLU A 117 -4.22 -3.97 -20.60
CA GLU A 117 -3.58 -4.84 -21.60
C GLU A 117 -2.46 -5.74 -21.03
N ASN A 118 -1.90 -5.41 -19.86
CA ASN A 118 -0.77 -6.14 -19.25
C ASN A 118 -1.22 -7.22 -18.25
N VAL A 119 -2.52 -7.27 -17.89
CA VAL A 119 -3.05 -8.18 -16.86
C VAL A 119 -3.40 -9.57 -17.43
N ASP A 120 -3.54 -9.69 -18.76
CA ASP A 120 -4.03 -10.89 -19.44
C ASP A 120 -3.01 -12.05 -19.59
N LYS A 121 -1.82 -11.97 -18.99
CA LYS A 121 -0.75 -12.97 -19.19
C LYS A 121 -0.24 -13.64 -17.92
N LEU A 122 -1.14 -14.04 -17.02
CA LEU A 122 -0.80 -15.13 -16.10
C LEU A 122 -1.44 -16.41 -16.65
N GLU A 123 -0.78 -17.02 -17.63
CA GLU A 123 -1.17 -18.35 -18.11
C GLU A 123 -1.13 -19.34 -16.95
N ASP A 124 -2.18 -20.14 -16.88
CA ASP A 124 -2.45 -21.15 -15.87
C ASP A 124 -1.27 -22.13 -15.82
N ALA A 125 -0.36 -21.94 -14.86
CA ALA A 125 0.76 -22.84 -14.64
C ALA A 125 0.26 -24.10 -13.93
N TYR A 126 -0.58 -24.87 -14.61
CA TYR A 126 -0.84 -26.25 -14.26
C TYR A 126 0.46 -27.04 -14.44
N GLU A 127 0.82 -27.79 -13.41
CA GLU A 127 1.89 -28.80 -13.40
C GLU A 127 3.33 -28.26 -13.32
N ARG A 128 3.76 -27.78 -12.13
CA ARG A 128 5.13 -27.96 -11.58
C ARG A 128 5.27 -27.34 -10.18
N HIS A 129 6.00 -28.02 -9.29
CA HIS A 129 6.41 -27.48 -8.00
C HIS A 129 7.37 -26.31 -8.20
N HIS A 130 6.84 -25.09 -8.32
CA HIS A 130 7.65 -23.89 -8.43
C HIS A 130 8.02 -23.35 -7.05
N HIS A 131 9.31 -23.06 -6.84
CA HIS A 131 9.82 -22.44 -5.60
C HIS A 131 9.44 -20.95 -5.48
N PHE A 132 8.74 -20.41 -6.48
CA PHE A 132 8.40 -18.99 -6.58
C PHE A 132 6.89 -18.81 -6.70
N CYS A 133 6.38 -17.81 -6.00
CA CYS A 133 5.01 -17.34 -6.13
C CYS A 133 4.94 -16.22 -7.15
N TYR A 134 3.92 -16.26 -8.01
CA TYR A 134 3.67 -15.22 -9.00
C TYR A 134 2.40 -14.47 -8.63
N ALA A 135 2.42 -13.16 -8.80
CA ALA A 135 1.26 -12.30 -8.60
C ALA A 135 1.21 -11.26 -9.72
N CYS A 136 0.00 -10.85 -10.10
CA CYS A 136 -0.21 -9.77 -11.06
C CYS A 136 -0.65 -8.51 -10.31
N ILE A 137 -0.05 -7.37 -10.64
CA ILE A 137 -0.49 -6.07 -10.12
C ILE A 137 -1.71 -5.62 -10.92
N ILE A 138 -2.87 -5.59 -10.26
CA ILE A 138 -4.15 -5.19 -10.88
C ILE A 138 -4.39 -3.67 -10.86
N GLY A 139 -3.64 -2.94 -10.03
CA GLY A 139 -3.75 -1.49 -9.91
C GLY A 139 -2.89 -0.95 -8.78
N ILE A 140 -2.54 0.33 -8.90
CA ILE A 140 -1.77 1.04 -7.88
C ILE A 140 -2.66 2.14 -7.31
N TYR A 141 -2.74 2.19 -5.99
CA TYR A 141 -3.55 3.15 -5.27
C TYR A 141 -2.74 3.74 -4.12
N HIS A 142 -2.94 5.02 -3.83
CA HIS A 142 -2.53 5.58 -2.55
C HIS A 142 -3.75 6.10 -1.80
N ALA A 143 -3.62 6.17 -0.49
CA ALA A 143 -4.64 6.69 0.40
C ALA A 143 -4.02 7.70 1.36
N ASN A 144 -4.74 8.79 1.62
CA ASN A 144 -4.39 9.71 2.69
C ASN A 144 -5.06 9.24 3.96
N VAL A 145 -4.27 8.80 4.94
CA VAL A 145 -4.77 8.18 6.16
C VAL A 145 -4.36 9.01 7.38
N GLN A 146 -5.30 9.16 8.31
CA GLN A 146 -5.07 9.78 9.61
C GLN A 146 -5.28 8.74 10.71
N TYR A 147 -4.30 8.60 11.59
CA TYR A 147 -4.44 7.79 12.79
C TYR A 147 -4.99 8.66 13.94
N ILE A 148 -6.04 8.18 14.62
CA ILE A 148 -6.72 8.87 15.72
C ILE A 148 -6.71 8.06 17.03
N GLY A 149 -5.94 6.97 17.09
CA GLY A 149 -5.87 6.11 18.26
C GLY A 149 -5.00 6.66 19.39
N LEU A 150 -4.92 5.92 20.51
CA LEU A 150 -4.04 6.22 21.64
C LEU A 150 -2.60 6.49 21.17
N GLY A 151 -2.02 7.60 21.64
CA GLY A 151 -0.73 8.12 21.20
C GLY A 151 -0.80 9.22 20.13
N PHE A 152 -2.00 9.65 19.71
CA PHE A 152 -2.17 10.80 18.82
C PHE A 152 -1.82 12.11 19.53
N THR A 153 -0.61 12.62 19.30
CA THR A 153 -0.27 14.01 19.57
C THR A 153 -0.84 14.85 18.44
N ASN A 154 -1.82 15.70 18.73
CA ASN A 154 -2.34 16.69 17.79
C ASN A 154 -1.17 17.50 17.21
N TYR A 155 -0.80 17.28 15.95
CA TYR A 155 0.02 18.24 15.21
C TYR A 155 -0.87 19.46 14.96
N LEU A 156 -0.77 20.45 15.86
CA LEU A 156 -1.25 21.79 15.60
C LEU A 156 -0.41 22.37 14.44
N PRO A 157 -1.02 22.82 13.34
CA PRO A 157 -0.29 23.54 12.31
C PRO A 157 0.16 24.89 12.87
N HIS A 158 1.46 25.21 12.73
CA HIS A 158 1.98 26.57 12.83
C HIS A 158 1.68 27.35 11.56
#